data_AF-A0A933P7X0-F1
#
_entry.id   AF-A0A933P7X0-F1
#
_cell.length_a   1.000
_cell.length_b   1.000
_cell.length_c   1.000
_cell.angle_alpha   90.00
_cell.angle_beta   90.00
_cell.angle_gamma   90.00
#
_symmetry.space_group_name_H-M   'P 1'
#
loop_
_entity.id
_entity.type
_entity.pdbx_description
1 polymer ?
#
loop_
_entity_poly.entity_id
_entity_poly.type
_entity_poly.pdbx_seq_one_letter_code
_entity_poly.pdbx_strand_id
1 'polypeptide(L)'
;MNRRKLSAGLVVGAMALLGFGVTGGVANAAPPALPAPSIFTLPLPVPLAVTVTTGPGGAITDVSIDPADAAITVTKARPGKVSFTTDTDGVKVSIKSKGQTQSMSARAGSLDAFTANGGAGSWSGEVFPGVPGSVAYVVGGTPDAPTITVGAIVGGGVAGAPVTKVDDDGDEVSTKVVVTFTSGTLTRDLTIRLKVENESDDDDDDDSDDDSDSSASLRVTLGKIRGVPGSEAAGPKSWGAILCDGTPGTINYVLGADGTISDVTTNPADARIKTDEGKLEVRFATGERVKIRVSAEGAGFTISVKEKIRCRDAEDPTVNGQPADVSDDDDDDDDDDHDGDHHRGGDDDGGRHGGDDKKSDD
;
A
#
# COMPACT_ATOMS: atom_id res chain seq x y z
N MET A 1 24.99 0.07 91.99
CA MET A 1 26.30 -0.59 91.74
C MET A 1 26.47 -0.81 90.24
N ASN A 2 27.63 -0.39 89.75
CA ASN A 2 28.31 -0.72 88.48
C ASN A 2 27.71 -0.36 87.11
N ARG A 3 28.34 0.70 86.58
CA ARG A 3 28.53 1.09 85.18
C ARG A 3 28.99 -0.07 84.30
N ARG A 4 28.56 -0.10 83.03
CA ARG A 4 29.46 -0.27 81.86
C ARG A 4 28.99 0.56 80.67
N LYS A 5 29.93 1.34 80.14
CA LYS A 5 29.90 2.10 78.88
C LYS A 5 30.29 1.17 77.71
N LEU A 6 29.79 1.45 76.51
CA LEU A 6 30.40 1.25 75.17
C LEU A 6 29.44 1.94 74.18
N SER A 7 29.68 3.16 73.69
CA SER A 7 30.68 3.62 72.70
C SER A 7 30.40 3.18 71.25
N ALA A 8 30.05 4.19 70.44
CA ALA A 8 30.45 4.45 69.05
C ALA A 8 29.83 3.66 67.88
N GLY A 9 29.36 4.41 66.88
CA GLY A 9 29.05 3.90 65.54
C GLY A 9 28.10 4.78 64.71
N LEU A 10 28.41 6.06 64.53
CA LEU A 10 27.74 6.93 63.56
C LEU A 10 28.22 6.56 62.15
N VAL A 11 27.32 6.06 61.29
CA VAL A 11 27.57 5.96 59.84
C VAL A 11 26.63 6.95 59.15
N VAL A 12 27.17 8.12 58.81
CA VAL A 12 26.54 9.06 57.88
C VAL A 12 26.82 8.53 56.47
N GLY A 13 25.86 7.78 55.93
CA GLY A 13 25.85 7.41 54.52
C GLY A 13 25.30 8.58 53.71
N ALA A 14 26.17 9.33 53.05
CA ALA A 14 25.79 10.33 52.06
C ALA A 14 25.03 9.64 50.91
N MET A 15 23.71 9.85 50.85
CA MET A 15 22.88 9.40 49.74
C MET A 15 23.13 10.36 48.57
N ALA A 16 24.05 9.98 47.67
CA ALA A 16 24.24 10.67 46.41
C ALA A 16 22.97 10.51 45.57
N LEU A 17 22.20 11.59 45.45
CA LEU A 17 21.19 11.76 44.41
C LEU A 17 21.90 11.75 43.06
N LEU A 18 21.97 10.57 42.44
CA LEU A 18 22.28 10.44 41.02
C LEU A 18 21.09 11.00 40.23
N GLY A 19 21.15 12.29 39.92
CA GLY A 19 20.32 12.90 38.91
C GLY A 19 20.66 12.30 37.55
N PHE A 20 19.92 11.29 37.12
CA PHE A 20 19.90 10.84 35.74
C PHE A 20 19.17 11.90 34.90
N GLY A 21 19.93 12.88 34.42
CA GLY A 21 19.50 13.69 33.29
C GLY A 21 19.51 12.83 32.04
N VAL A 22 18.36 12.26 31.68
CA VAL A 22 18.16 11.67 30.34
C VAL A 22 17.99 12.84 29.38
N THR A 23 19.10 13.41 28.90
CA THR A 23 19.07 14.23 27.68
C THR A 23 18.98 13.25 26.51
N GLY A 24 17.79 12.68 26.31
CA GLY A 24 17.46 11.93 25.11
C GLY A 24 17.33 12.92 23.95
N GLY A 25 18.44 13.36 23.40
CA GLY A 25 18.44 14.06 22.13
C GLY A 25 17.81 13.15 21.09
N VAL A 26 16.78 13.62 20.38
CA VAL A 26 16.28 12.97 19.18
C VAL A 26 17.46 12.89 18.21
N ALA A 27 18.03 11.70 18.03
CA ALA A 27 19.03 11.50 16.99
C ALA A 27 18.34 11.86 15.66
N ASN A 28 18.91 12.81 14.91
CA ASN A 28 18.40 13.13 13.59
C ASN A 28 18.41 11.84 12.77
N ALA A 29 17.22 11.39 12.35
CA ALA A 29 17.10 10.33 11.37
C ALA A 29 17.92 10.70 10.13
N ALA A 30 18.55 9.71 9.50
CA ALA A 30 19.23 9.94 8.22
C ALA A 30 18.24 10.58 7.23
N PRO A 31 18.71 11.44 6.31
CA PRO A 31 17.85 12.02 5.30
C PRO A 31 17.11 10.89 4.57
N PRO A 32 15.80 11.03 4.31
CA PRO A 32 15.08 10.06 3.50
C PRO A 32 15.77 9.92 2.15
N ALA A 33 15.97 8.69 1.71
CA ALA A 33 16.41 8.37 0.36
C ALA A 33 15.19 8.11 -0.52
N LEU A 34 15.38 8.17 -1.85
CA LEU A 34 14.39 7.59 -2.76
C LEU A 34 14.29 6.08 -2.49
N PRO A 35 13.07 5.51 -2.51
CA PRO A 35 12.88 4.08 -2.32
C PRO A 35 13.59 3.32 -3.44
N ALA A 36 14.21 2.17 -3.12
CA ALA A 36 14.72 1.30 -4.16
C ALA A 36 13.58 0.85 -5.11
N PRO A 37 13.88 0.63 -6.40
CA PRO A 37 12.90 0.13 -7.36
C PRO A 37 12.28 -1.18 -6.88
N SER A 38 11.02 -1.39 -7.25
CA SER A 38 10.35 -2.67 -7.03
C SER A 38 10.32 -3.46 -8.31
N ILE A 39 10.56 -4.77 -8.23
CA ILE A 39 10.57 -5.66 -9.38
C ILE A 39 9.47 -6.69 -9.18
N PHE A 40 8.63 -6.84 -10.19
CA PHE A 40 7.62 -7.89 -10.25
C PHE A 40 7.96 -8.84 -11.39
N THR A 41 7.88 -10.15 -11.14
CA THR A 41 7.97 -11.16 -12.20
C THR A 41 6.61 -11.80 -12.37
N LEU A 42 6.03 -11.65 -13.56
CA LEU A 42 4.76 -12.27 -13.95
C LEU A 42 5.01 -13.67 -14.53
N PRO A 43 4.23 -14.69 -14.09
CA PRO A 43 4.36 -16.06 -14.55
C PRO A 43 3.68 -16.28 -15.91
N LEU A 44 4.08 -15.54 -16.95
CA LEU A 44 3.52 -15.65 -18.30
C LEU A 44 4.24 -16.72 -19.15
N PRO A 45 3.70 -17.12 -20.33
CA PRO A 45 4.37 -18.06 -21.24
C PRO A 45 5.74 -17.54 -21.70
N VAL A 46 5.89 -16.22 -21.79
CA VAL A 46 7.18 -15.54 -21.77
C VAL A 46 7.25 -14.73 -20.47
N PRO A 47 8.07 -15.15 -19.46
CA PRO A 47 8.12 -14.46 -18.19
C PRO A 47 8.47 -12.98 -18.36
N LEU A 48 7.68 -12.10 -17.74
CA LEU A 48 7.87 -10.66 -17.82
C LEU A 48 8.36 -10.14 -16.48
N ALA A 49 9.52 -9.51 -16.46
CA ALA A 49 10.00 -8.77 -15.30
C ALA A 49 9.73 -7.27 -15.48
N VAL A 50 9.01 -6.68 -14.53
CA VAL A 50 8.60 -5.28 -14.54
C VAL A 50 9.27 -4.58 -13.36
N THR A 51 10.24 -3.71 -13.65
CA THR A 51 10.90 -2.85 -12.68
C THR A 51 10.20 -1.50 -12.62
N VAL A 52 9.71 -1.12 -11.46
CA VAL A 52 8.99 0.12 -11.21
C VAL A 52 9.86 1.03 -10.36
N THR A 53 10.23 2.18 -10.94
CA THR A 53 10.94 3.25 -10.24
C THR A 53 9.94 4.32 -9.82
N THR A 54 10.00 4.72 -8.56
CA THR A 54 9.11 5.76 -8.02
C THR A 54 9.88 6.95 -7.49
N GLY A 55 9.36 8.14 -7.75
CA GLY A 55 9.78 9.41 -7.19
C GLY A 55 8.96 9.83 -5.96
N PRO A 56 8.98 11.13 -5.64
CA PRO A 56 8.27 11.71 -4.50
C PRO A 56 6.78 11.33 -4.46
N GLY A 57 6.27 11.05 -3.27
CA GLY A 57 4.86 10.67 -3.06
C GLY A 57 4.43 9.33 -3.67
N GLY A 58 5.40 8.53 -4.12
CA GLY A 58 5.15 7.28 -4.81
C GLY A 58 4.77 7.48 -6.28
N ALA A 59 5.03 8.65 -6.87
CA ALA A 59 4.82 8.85 -8.30
C ALA A 59 5.70 7.89 -9.10
N ILE A 60 5.14 7.16 -10.06
CA ILE A 60 5.89 6.34 -11.02
C ILE A 60 6.68 7.30 -11.91
N THR A 61 7.98 7.09 -12.03
CA THR A 61 8.86 7.87 -12.90
C THR A 61 9.36 7.06 -14.09
N ASP A 62 9.53 5.76 -13.91
CA ASP A 62 9.93 4.84 -14.98
C ASP A 62 9.39 3.43 -14.73
N VAL A 63 9.04 2.75 -15.81
CA VAL A 63 8.73 1.32 -15.85
C VAL A 63 9.66 0.66 -16.86
N SER A 64 10.56 -0.20 -16.40
CA SER A 64 11.41 -1.01 -17.27
C SER A 64 10.89 -2.44 -17.33
N ILE A 65 10.80 -2.97 -18.55
CA ILE A 65 10.23 -4.27 -18.88
C ILE A 65 11.34 -5.13 -19.48
N ASP A 66 11.52 -6.33 -18.94
CA ASP A 66 12.47 -7.34 -19.40
C ASP A 66 11.69 -8.63 -19.78
N PRO A 67 11.89 -9.19 -20.98
CA PRO A 67 12.89 -8.79 -21.98
C PRO A 67 12.54 -7.46 -22.68
N ALA A 68 13.56 -6.64 -22.95
CA ALA A 68 13.38 -5.28 -23.46
C ALA A 68 12.81 -5.21 -24.89
N ASP A 69 12.89 -6.32 -25.62
CA ASP A 69 12.29 -6.53 -26.95
C ASP A 69 10.89 -7.16 -26.88
N ALA A 70 10.28 -7.26 -25.70
CA ALA A 70 8.87 -7.61 -25.57
C ALA A 70 8.00 -6.64 -26.39
N ALA A 71 7.22 -7.18 -27.31
CA ALA A 71 6.26 -6.42 -28.09
C ALA A 71 5.10 -6.01 -27.17
N ILE A 72 5.04 -4.73 -26.84
CA ILE A 72 4.07 -4.13 -25.93
C ILE A 72 3.49 -2.85 -26.53
N THR A 73 2.23 -2.60 -26.18
CA THR A 73 1.53 -1.35 -26.50
C THR A 73 1.16 -0.65 -25.20
N VAL A 74 1.71 0.56 -24.96
CA VAL A 74 1.41 1.33 -23.75
C VAL A 74 0.07 2.04 -23.92
N THR A 75 -0.89 1.71 -23.06
CA THR A 75 -2.24 2.27 -23.10
C THR A 75 -2.45 3.38 -22.09
N LYS A 76 -1.56 3.49 -21.08
CA LYS A 76 -1.63 4.58 -20.09
C LYS A 76 -0.27 4.83 -19.49
N ALA A 77 0.11 6.10 -19.38
CA ALA A 77 1.31 6.50 -18.66
C ALA A 77 1.07 7.83 -17.94
N ARG A 78 0.85 7.75 -16.62
CA ARG A 78 0.69 8.92 -15.76
C ARG A 78 1.35 8.66 -14.39
N PRO A 79 1.70 9.69 -13.61
CA PRO A 79 2.47 9.54 -12.36
C PRO A 79 1.90 8.55 -11.33
N GLY A 80 0.63 8.14 -11.39
CA GLY A 80 0.05 7.14 -10.48
C GLY A 80 -0.29 5.79 -11.11
N LYS A 81 -0.24 5.68 -12.44
CA LYS A 81 -0.69 4.50 -13.19
C LYS A 81 0.05 4.38 -14.51
N VAL A 82 0.64 3.20 -14.75
CA VAL A 82 1.11 2.79 -16.07
C VAL A 82 0.33 1.55 -16.48
N SER A 83 -0.11 1.45 -17.73
CA SER A 83 -0.79 0.27 -18.25
C SER A 83 -0.33 -0.01 -19.67
N PHE A 84 -0.20 -1.29 -20.00
CA PHE A 84 0.21 -1.74 -21.32
C PHE A 84 -0.37 -3.13 -21.60
N THR A 85 -0.46 -3.49 -22.87
CA THR A 85 -0.85 -4.82 -23.33
C THR A 85 0.33 -5.50 -23.97
N THR A 86 0.48 -6.81 -23.78
CA THR A 86 1.47 -7.62 -24.51
C THR A 86 0.89 -8.08 -25.84
N ASP A 87 1.63 -7.90 -26.93
CA ASP A 87 1.12 -8.20 -28.28
C ASP A 87 1.01 -9.70 -28.57
N THR A 88 1.76 -10.54 -27.84
CA THR A 88 1.81 -12.00 -28.07
C THR A 88 0.60 -12.73 -27.49
N ASP A 89 0.16 -12.33 -26.30
CA ASP A 89 -0.83 -13.07 -25.51
C ASP A 89 -2.04 -12.20 -25.09
N GLY A 90 -2.10 -10.94 -25.54
CA GLY A 90 -3.17 -10.00 -25.20
C GLY A 90 -3.26 -9.61 -23.71
N VAL A 91 -2.25 -9.96 -22.90
CA VAL A 91 -2.27 -9.73 -21.45
C VAL A 91 -2.21 -8.24 -21.15
N LYS A 92 -3.23 -7.74 -20.46
CA LYS A 92 -3.30 -6.35 -19.98
C LYS A 92 -2.60 -6.26 -18.63
N VAL A 93 -1.54 -5.48 -18.55
CA VAL A 93 -0.78 -5.22 -17.32
C VAL A 93 -1.04 -3.80 -16.84
N SER A 94 -1.36 -3.64 -15.56
CA SER A 94 -1.57 -2.34 -14.91
C SER A 94 -0.76 -2.22 -13.64
N ILE A 95 0.06 -1.18 -13.57
CA ILE A 95 0.86 -0.81 -12.40
C ILE A 95 0.24 0.43 -11.80
N LYS A 96 -0.09 0.38 -10.51
CA LYS A 96 -0.62 1.51 -9.74
C LYS A 96 0.30 1.80 -8.57
N SER A 97 0.61 3.07 -8.36
CA SER A 97 1.35 3.53 -7.19
C SER A 97 0.64 4.73 -6.55
N LYS A 98 0.44 4.67 -5.23
CA LYS A 98 -0.32 5.66 -4.48
C LYS A 98 0.23 5.79 -3.06
N GLY A 99 1.03 6.83 -2.82
CA GLY A 99 1.72 6.99 -1.55
C GLY A 99 2.63 5.80 -1.29
N GLN A 100 2.40 5.10 -0.18
CA GLN A 100 3.17 3.90 0.19
C GLN A 100 2.59 2.58 -0.37
N THR A 101 1.53 2.63 -1.18
CA THR A 101 0.94 1.42 -1.77
C THR A 101 1.41 1.29 -3.21
N GLN A 102 1.85 0.09 -3.58
CA GLN A 102 2.18 -0.25 -4.97
C GLN A 102 1.52 -1.56 -5.33
N SER A 103 0.92 -1.63 -6.51
CA SER A 103 0.33 -2.86 -7.02
C SER A 103 0.61 -3.03 -8.49
N MET A 104 0.77 -4.29 -8.90
CA MET A 104 0.74 -4.70 -10.29
C MET A 104 -0.39 -5.71 -10.46
N SER A 105 -1.15 -5.57 -11.54
CA SER A 105 -2.21 -6.48 -11.96
C SER A 105 -1.94 -6.92 -13.39
N ALA A 106 -2.16 -8.18 -13.70
CA ALA A 106 -2.17 -8.72 -15.05
C ALA A 106 -3.50 -9.43 -15.28
N ARG A 107 -4.16 -9.18 -16.40
CA ARG A 107 -5.40 -9.85 -16.84
C ARG A 107 -5.15 -10.54 -18.16
N ALA A 108 -5.52 -11.81 -18.24
CA ALA A 108 -5.39 -12.67 -19.41
C ALA A 108 -6.73 -13.37 -19.69
N GLY A 109 -6.90 -13.91 -20.89
CA GLY A 109 -8.10 -14.65 -21.29
C GLY A 109 -8.17 -16.09 -20.75
N SER A 110 -7.32 -16.50 -19.80
CA SER A 110 -7.47 -17.76 -19.05
C SER A 110 -6.43 -17.88 -17.94
N LEU A 111 -6.65 -18.83 -17.02
CA LEU A 111 -5.68 -19.20 -15.99
C LEU A 111 -4.38 -19.77 -16.59
N ASP A 112 -4.45 -20.43 -17.75
CA ASP A 112 -3.30 -21.09 -18.39
C ASP A 112 -2.19 -20.12 -18.77
N ALA A 113 -2.55 -18.88 -19.11
CA ALA A 113 -1.58 -17.81 -19.33
C ALA A 113 -0.66 -17.59 -18.11
N PHE A 114 -1.15 -17.83 -16.89
CA PHE A 114 -0.35 -17.68 -15.68
C PHE A 114 0.32 -18.97 -15.22
N THR A 115 0.01 -20.13 -15.80
CA THR A 115 0.50 -21.44 -15.32
C THR A 115 1.38 -22.17 -16.32
N ALA A 116 1.41 -21.74 -17.59
CA ALA A 116 2.15 -22.37 -18.68
C ALA A 116 3.63 -22.69 -18.36
N ASN A 117 4.31 -21.82 -17.59
CA ASN A 117 5.69 -22.01 -17.13
C ASN A 117 5.81 -22.42 -15.66
N GLY A 118 4.90 -23.28 -15.21
CA GLY A 118 4.86 -23.76 -13.83
C GLY A 118 4.45 -22.69 -12.82
N GLY A 119 3.88 -21.57 -13.27
CA GLY A 119 3.27 -20.55 -12.43
C GLY A 119 4.21 -19.71 -11.57
N ALA A 120 5.52 -19.77 -11.81
CA ALA A 120 6.52 -19.13 -10.97
C ALA A 120 6.56 -17.62 -11.20
N GLY A 121 6.18 -16.86 -10.16
CA GLY A 121 6.26 -15.40 -10.12
C GLY A 121 7.03 -14.90 -8.91
N SER A 122 7.34 -13.61 -8.90
CA SER A 122 8.03 -13.01 -7.74
C SER A 122 7.71 -11.54 -7.56
N TRP A 123 7.97 -11.04 -6.36
CA TRP A 123 8.04 -9.62 -6.05
C TRP A 123 9.31 -9.34 -5.26
N SER A 124 9.95 -8.19 -5.51
CA SER A 124 11.01 -7.66 -4.67
C SER A 124 10.96 -6.13 -4.62
N GLY A 125 11.50 -5.55 -3.55
CA GLY A 125 11.54 -4.11 -3.33
C GLY A 125 11.79 -3.79 -1.87
N GLU A 126 11.49 -2.56 -1.44
CA GLU A 126 11.56 -2.18 -0.03
C GLU A 126 10.27 -2.49 0.73
N VAL A 127 10.36 -3.39 1.71
CA VAL A 127 9.24 -3.70 2.62
C VAL A 127 9.06 -2.62 3.67
N PHE A 128 10.16 -2.04 4.16
CA PHE A 128 10.19 -0.83 4.96
C PHE A 128 11.31 0.06 4.43
N PRO A 129 11.31 1.38 4.71
CA PRO A 129 12.36 2.27 4.23
C PRO A 129 13.76 1.72 4.54
N GLY A 130 14.56 1.47 3.50
CA GLY A 130 15.92 0.90 3.60
C GLY A 130 16.00 -0.59 3.97
N VAL A 131 14.87 -1.31 4.04
CA VAL A 131 14.81 -2.75 4.30
C VAL A 131 14.38 -3.47 3.02
N PRO A 132 15.31 -4.12 2.30
CA PRO A 132 14.95 -4.89 1.12
C PRO A 132 14.16 -6.15 1.51
N GLY A 133 13.24 -6.56 0.64
CA GLY A 133 12.49 -7.78 0.77
C GLY A 133 12.15 -8.39 -0.58
N SER A 134 11.79 -9.67 -0.55
CA SER A 134 11.31 -10.39 -1.72
C SER A 134 10.38 -11.52 -1.32
N VAL A 135 9.48 -11.90 -2.23
CA VAL A 135 8.54 -13.01 -2.09
C VAL A 135 8.47 -13.74 -3.43
N ALA A 136 8.92 -14.98 -3.44
CA ALA A 136 8.65 -15.90 -4.55
C ALA A 136 7.28 -16.56 -4.34
N TYR A 137 6.54 -16.79 -5.41
CA TYR A 137 5.26 -17.47 -5.36
C TYR A 137 5.05 -18.33 -6.61
N VAL A 138 4.17 -19.32 -6.49
CA VAL A 138 3.72 -20.17 -7.59
C VAL A 138 2.20 -20.12 -7.63
N VAL A 139 1.65 -19.76 -8.79
CA VAL A 139 0.21 -19.88 -9.06
C VAL A 139 -0.09 -21.18 -9.80
N GLY A 140 -1.31 -21.71 -9.66
CA GLY A 140 -1.68 -22.97 -10.29
C GLY A 140 -3.12 -23.36 -10.00
N GLY A 141 -3.42 -24.65 -10.05
CA GLY A 141 -4.75 -25.18 -9.79
C GLY A 141 -5.59 -25.28 -11.06
N THR A 142 -6.91 -25.25 -10.90
CA THR A 142 -7.89 -25.25 -11.99
C THR A 142 -8.70 -23.95 -11.95
N PRO A 143 -9.46 -23.61 -13.01
CA PRO A 143 -10.38 -22.46 -12.97
C PRO A 143 -11.29 -22.44 -11.74
N ASP A 144 -11.84 -23.59 -11.36
CA ASP A 144 -12.73 -23.73 -10.18
C ASP A 144 -12.00 -23.77 -8.82
N ALA A 145 -10.69 -23.99 -8.84
CA ALA A 145 -9.87 -24.13 -7.65
C ALA A 145 -8.46 -23.58 -7.88
N PRO A 146 -8.32 -22.27 -8.12
CA PRO A 146 -7.02 -21.63 -8.32
C PRO A 146 -6.23 -21.69 -7.01
N THR A 147 -4.91 -21.86 -7.11
CA THR A 147 -4.03 -22.01 -5.96
C THR A 147 -2.87 -21.01 -6.01
N ILE A 148 -2.38 -20.63 -4.82
CA ILE A 148 -1.19 -19.80 -4.65
C ILE A 148 -0.33 -20.45 -3.56
N THR A 149 0.91 -20.77 -3.90
CA THR A 149 1.91 -21.25 -2.95
C THR A 149 3.00 -20.20 -2.79
N VAL A 150 3.27 -19.77 -1.57
CA VAL A 150 4.38 -18.85 -1.28
C VAL A 150 5.66 -19.64 -1.02
N GLY A 151 6.72 -19.27 -1.70
CA GLY A 151 8.06 -19.84 -1.57
C GLY A 151 8.95 -19.02 -0.64
N ALA A 152 10.17 -18.72 -1.09
CA ALA A 152 11.14 -17.97 -0.31
C ALA A 152 10.66 -16.55 0.00
N ILE A 153 10.89 -16.12 1.25
CA ILE A 153 10.58 -14.77 1.74
C ILE A 153 11.85 -14.15 2.32
N VAL A 154 12.19 -12.95 1.87
CA VAL A 154 13.29 -12.12 2.41
C VAL A 154 12.70 -10.84 3.01
N GLY A 155 13.28 -10.35 4.10
CA GLY A 155 12.80 -9.15 4.81
C GLY A 155 11.96 -9.45 6.06
N GLY A 156 11.96 -10.70 6.54
CA GLY A 156 11.31 -11.09 7.80
C GLY A 156 9.79 -11.25 7.73
N GLY A 157 9.24 -11.46 6.53
CA GLY A 157 7.81 -11.68 6.32
C GLY A 157 7.37 -13.10 6.68
N VAL A 158 6.10 -13.26 7.04
CA VAL A 158 5.44 -14.55 7.28
C VAL A 158 4.23 -14.66 6.37
N ALA A 159 4.13 -15.75 5.61
CA ALA A 159 2.96 -16.05 4.79
C ALA A 159 1.82 -16.60 5.66
N GLY A 160 0.63 -16.04 5.50
CA GLY A 160 -0.61 -16.64 5.98
C GLY A 160 -1.03 -17.83 5.12
N ALA A 161 -2.05 -18.56 5.59
CA ALA A 161 -2.69 -19.59 4.78
C ALA A 161 -3.42 -18.97 3.56
N PRO A 162 -3.41 -19.63 2.39
CA PRO A 162 -4.28 -19.23 1.28
C PRO A 162 -5.74 -19.26 1.69
N VAL A 163 -6.49 -18.25 1.25
CA VAL A 163 -7.94 -18.15 1.42
C VAL A 163 -8.56 -18.12 0.04
N THR A 164 -9.41 -19.10 -0.25
CA THR A 164 -10.20 -19.18 -1.47
C THR A 164 -11.63 -18.75 -1.19
N LYS A 165 -12.20 -17.96 -2.10
CA LYS A 165 -13.59 -17.53 -2.11
C LYS A 165 -14.17 -17.84 -3.47
N VAL A 166 -15.38 -18.38 -3.46
CA VAL A 166 -16.26 -18.43 -4.62
C VAL A 166 -17.30 -17.33 -4.39
N ASP A 167 -17.67 -16.59 -5.43
CA ASP A 167 -18.80 -15.67 -5.35
C ASP A 167 -20.13 -16.41 -5.20
N ASP A 168 -21.21 -15.65 -5.07
CA ASP A 168 -22.54 -16.22 -4.80
C ASP A 168 -23.13 -16.93 -6.02
N ASP A 169 -22.76 -16.49 -7.23
CA ASP A 169 -23.24 -17.04 -8.51
C ASP A 169 -22.42 -18.26 -8.97
N GLY A 170 -21.18 -18.42 -8.46
CA GLY A 170 -20.31 -19.55 -8.78
C GLY A 170 -19.38 -19.30 -9.97
N ASP A 171 -19.50 -18.12 -10.57
CA ASP A 171 -18.83 -17.70 -11.80
C ASP A 171 -17.49 -17.02 -11.52
N GLU A 172 -17.21 -16.62 -10.28
CA GLU A 172 -15.90 -16.12 -9.86
C GLU A 172 -15.29 -16.97 -8.76
N VAL A 173 -14.06 -17.46 -8.99
CA VAL A 173 -13.23 -18.03 -7.93
C VAL A 173 -11.97 -17.20 -7.72
N SER A 174 -11.73 -16.79 -6.47
CA SER A 174 -10.52 -16.05 -6.11
C SER A 174 -9.76 -16.65 -4.93
N THR A 175 -8.46 -16.84 -5.12
CA THR A 175 -7.52 -17.28 -4.08
C THR A 175 -6.59 -16.14 -3.72
N LYS A 176 -6.41 -15.93 -2.41
CA LYS A 176 -5.60 -14.84 -1.86
C LYS A 176 -4.64 -15.36 -0.80
N VAL A 177 -3.38 -14.91 -0.87
CA VAL A 177 -2.39 -15.08 0.20
C VAL A 177 -1.91 -13.71 0.65
N VAL A 178 -1.68 -13.57 1.97
CA VAL A 178 -1.10 -12.37 2.57
C VAL A 178 0.22 -12.73 3.23
N VAL A 179 1.29 -12.04 2.83
CA VAL A 179 2.59 -12.08 3.51
C VAL A 179 2.72 -10.82 4.37
N THR A 180 2.83 -10.99 5.68
CA THR A 180 2.94 -9.87 6.62
C THR A 180 4.39 -9.69 7.06
N PHE A 181 4.96 -8.53 6.75
CA PHE A 181 6.26 -8.08 7.23
C PHE A 181 6.11 -7.30 8.52
N THR A 182 7.02 -7.50 9.47
CA THR A 182 7.05 -6.76 10.74
C THR A 182 8.43 -6.18 10.99
N SER A 183 8.49 -4.92 11.41
CA SER A 183 9.71 -4.23 11.85
C SER A 183 9.42 -3.41 13.09
N GLY A 184 9.79 -3.92 14.26
CA GLY A 184 9.39 -3.35 15.55
C GLY A 184 7.87 -3.22 15.65
N THR A 185 7.37 -2.01 15.82
CA THR A 185 5.93 -1.70 15.91
C THR A 185 5.28 -1.41 14.56
N LEU A 186 5.89 -1.77 13.43
CA LEU A 186 5.36 -1.53 12.09
C LEU A 186 5.04 -2.85 11.40
N THR A 187 3.91 -2.89 10.68
CA THR A 187 3.53 -3.98 9.77
C THR A 187 3.30 -3.47 8.37
N ARG A 188 3.52 -4.34 7.39
CA ARG A 188 3.17 -4.10 5.99
C ARG A 188 2.80 -5.44 5.35
N ASP A 189 1.72 -5.45 4.59
CA ASP A 189 1.24 -6.67 3.94
C ASP A 189 1.59 -6.62 2.45
N LEU A 190 2.13 -7.71 1.92
CA LEU A 190 2.10 -8.03 0.50
C LEU A 190 0.94 -9.02 0.27
N THR A 191 -0.03 -8.62 -0.54
CA THR A 191 -1.16 -9.46 -0.95
C THR A 191 -0.92 -9.98 -2.36
N ILE A 192 -1.06 -11.28 -2.55
CA ILE A 192 -1.09 -11.94 -3.86
C ILE A 192 -2.50 -12.50 -4.01
N ARG A 193 -3.22 -12.06 -5.05
CA ARG A 193 -4.58 -12.51 -5.36
C ARG A 193 -4.62 -13.02 -6.79
N LEU A 194 -5.13 -14.22 -6.98
CA LEU A 194 -5.46 -14.81 -8.26
C LEU A 194 -6.98 -14.93 -8.32
N LYS A 195 -7.60 -14.43 -9.37
CA LYS A 195 -9.04 -14.49 -9.62
C LYS A 195 -9.28 -15.10 -11.00
N VAL A 196 -10.25 -15.98 -11.11
CA VAL A 196 -10.71 -16.60 -12.35
C VAL A 196 -12.21 -16.32 -12.44
N GLU A 197 -12.65 -15.78 -13.57
CA GLU A 197 -14.05 -15.57 -13.93
C GLU A 197 -14.40 -16.59 -15.02
N ASN A 198 -15.43 -17.37 -14.79
CA ASN A 198 -16.03 -18.29 -15.73
C ASN A 198 -17.41 -17.70 -16.07
N GLU A 199 -17.60 -17.09 -17.23
CA GLU A 199 -18.98 -16.75 -17.64
C GLU A 199 -19.72 -18.06 -17.92
N SER A 200 -20.85 -18.27 -17.24
CA SER A 200 -21.80 -19.32 -17.60
C SER A 200 -22.64 -18.85 -18.79
N ASP A 201 -22.76 -19.68 -19.82
CA ASP A 201 -23.51 -19.47 -21.08
C ASP A 201 -25.04 -19.23 -20.94
N ASP A 202 -25.52 -18.72 -19.80
CA ASP A 202 -26.94 -18.55 -19.52
C ASP A 202 -27.35 -17.08 -19.67
N ASP A 203 -27.60 -16.65 -20.91
CA ASP A 203 -28.94 -16.20 -21.31
C ASP A 203 -29.03 -15.78 -22.79
N ASP A 204 -30.10 -16.28 -23.41
CA ASP A 204 -30.53 -16.11 -24.80
C ASP A 204 -30.77 -14.64 -25.20
N ASP A 205 -29.79 -13.96 -25.82
CA ASP A 205 -30.09 -12.82 -26.70
C ASP A 205 -29.12 -12.73 -27.90
N ASP A 206 -29.74 -12.61 -29.07
CA ASP A 206 -29.21 -12.60 -30.44
C ASP A 206 -28.04 -11.63 -30.70
N ASP A 207 -27.12 -12.07 -31.56
CA ASP A 207 -26.27 -11.26 -32.45
C ASP A 207 -25.21 -10.33 -31.80
N SER A 208 -24.19 -10.89 -31.14
CA SER A 208 -22.88 -10.23 -31.11
C SER A 208 -21.72 -11.23 -31.21
N ASP A 209 -21.01 -11.17 -32.34
CA ASP A 209 -19.67 -11.74 -32.53
C ASP A 209 -18.66 -10.95 -31.66
N ASP A 210 -18.49 -11.29 -30.38
CA ASP A 210 -17.27 -10.98 -29.62
C ASP A 210 -17.19 -11.81 -28.32
N ASP A 211 -16.40 -12.88 -28.36
CA ASP A 211 -15.62 -13.51 -27.29
C ASP A 211 -16.27 -13.70 -25.89
N SER A 212 -17.10 -14.74 -25.78
CA SER A 212 -17.39 -15.45 -24.54
C SER A 212 -16.12 -16.16 -24.02
N ASP A 213 -15.27 -15.48 -23.26
CA ASP A 213 -14.00 -16.07 -22.78
C ASP A 213 -13.80 -15.90 -21.27
N SER A 214 -13.67 -17.05 -20.59
CA SER A 214 -13.27 -17.12 -19.17
C SER A 214 -12.01 -16.27 -18.94
N SER A 215 -12.01 -15.38 -17.94
CA SER A 215 -10.89 -14.48 -17.70
C SER A 215 -10.10 -14.89 -16.46
N ALA A 216 -8.80 -14.57 -16.41
CA ALA A 216 -8.02 -14.68 -15.20
C ALA A 216 -7.25 -13.40 -14.90
N SER A 217 -7.13 -13.07 -13.62
CA SER A 217 -6.34 -11.94 -13.16
C SER A 217 -5.43 -12.27 -11.99
N LEU A 218 -4.17 -11.88 -12.11
CA LEU A 218 -3.16 -11.97 -11.05
C LEU A 218 -2.83 -10.56 -10.56
N ARG A 219 -3.01 -10.32 -9.26
CA ARG A 219 -2.71 -9.04 -8.62
C ARG A 219 -1.76 -9.22 -7.45
N VAL A 220 -0.65 -8.48 -7.48
CA VAL A 220 0.33 -8.40 -6.39
C VAL A 220 0.31 -6.97 -5.85
N THR A 221 0.07 -6.80 -4.55
CA THR A 221 -0.10 -5.49 -3.91
C THR A 221 0.69 -5.40 -2.62
N LEU A 222 1.66 -4.48 -2.57
CA LEU A 222 2.29 -4.07 -1.33
C LEU A 222 1.48 -2.92 -0.70
N GLY A 223 0.90 -3.18 0.46
CA GLY A 223 0.07 -2.23 1.18
C GLY A 223 0.85 -1.09 1.84
N LYS A 224 0.12 -0.14 2.42
CA LYS A 224 0.68 0.91 3.28
C LYS A 224 1.29 0.33 4.57
N ILE A 225 2.26 1.03 5.14
CA ILE A 225 2.78 0.71 6.47
C ILE A 225 1.71 1.05 7.53
N ARG A 226 1.55 0.16 8.51
CA ARG A 226 0.63 0.30 9.65
C ARG A 226 1.38 0.10 10.96
N GLY A 227 0.97 0.76 12.03
CA GLY A 227 1.45 0.44 13.38
C GLY A 227 0.86 -0.87 13.89
N VAL A 228 1.60 -1.57 14.75
CA VAL A 228 1.14 -2.74 15.51
C VAL A 228 0.57 -2.27 16.85
N PRO A 229 -0.56 -2.82 17.33
CA PRO A 229 -1.07 -2.55 18.66
C PRO A 229 -0.05 -2.90 19.75
N GLY A 230 0.30 -1.96 20.62
CA GLY A 230 1.05 -2.26 21.86
C GLY A 230 1.55 -1.03 22.62
N SER A 231 1.94 -1.23 23.88
CA SER A 231 2.58 -0.20 24.74
C SER A 231 4.01 0.15 24.32
N GLU A 232 4.64 -0.69 23.48
CA GLU A 232 5.95 -0.42 22.86
C GLU A 232 5.90 0.67 21.78
N ALA A 233 4.71 1.18 21.46
CA ALA A 233 4.56 2.32 20.57
C ALA A 233 5.12 3.62 21.19
N ALA A 234 5.25 3.72 22.51
CA ALA A 234 5.78 4.91 23.16
C ALA A 234 7.26 5.16 22.82
N GLY A 235 7.68 6.43 22.89
CA GLY A 235 9.04 6.89 22.65
C GLY A 235 9.22 7.67 21.34
N PRO A 236 10.48 7.95 20.96
CA PRO A 236 10.80 8.72 19.77
C PRO A 236 10.37 7.99 18.49
N LYS A 237 9.79 8.74 17.55
CA LYS A 237 9.35 8.28 16.24
C LYS A 237 9.81 9.28 15.18
N SER A 238 10.00 8.77 13.98
CA SER A 238 10.39 9.56 12.81
C SER A 238 9.58 9.12 11.60
N TRP A 239 9.19 10.09 10.79
CA TRP A 239 8.72 9.91 9.43
C TRP A 239 9.66 10.65 8.49
N GLY A 240 9.91 10.08 7.31
CA GLY A 240 10.70 10.75 6.27
C GLY A 240 10.29 10.31 4.87
N ALA A 241 10.30 11.25 3.93
CA ALA A 241 10.12 11.03 2.50
C ALA A 241 10.79 12.16 1.69
N ILE A 242 10.93 11.98 0.37
CA ILE A 242 11.27 13.06 -0.54
C ILE A 242 9.99 13.85 -0.89
N LEU A 243 10.05 15.18 -0.83
CA LEU A 243 8.97 16.10 -1.22
C LEU A 243 8.97 16.33 -2.74
N CYS A 244 7.92 16.95 -3.28
CA CYS A 244 7.77 17.12 -4.73
C CYS A 244 8.83 18.02 -5.36
N ASP A 245 9.47 18.89 -4.58
CA ASP A 245 10.61 19.71 -5.01
C ASP A 245 11.97 18.97 -4.92
N GLY A 246 11.95 17.68 -4.59
CA GLY A 246 13.14 16.85 -4.40
C GLY A 246 13.81 17.03 -3.03
N THR A 247 13.31 17.92 -2.17
CA THR A 247 13.91 18.13 -0.85
C THR A 247 13.54 17.02 0.12
N PRO A 248 14.43 16.64 1.06
CA PRO A 248 14.10 15.68 2.10
C PRO A 248 13.13 16.27 3.12
N GLY A 249 11.94 15.66 3.24
CA GLY A 249 10.95 15.96 4.26
C GLY A 249 11.08 15.00 5.46
N THR A 250 11.21 15.51 6.67
CA THR A 250 11.21 14.69 7.90
C THR A 250 10.30 15.28 8.97
N ILE A 251 9.74 14.38 9.79
CA ILE A 251 8.92 14.71 10.97
C ILE A 251 9.40 13.81 12.09
N ASN A 252 9.99 14.38 13.14
CA ASN A 252 10.32 13.66 14.36
C ASN A 252 9.31 14.06 15.44
N TYR A 253 8.87 13.09 16.24
CA TYR A 253 7.91 13.32 17.33
C TYR A 253 8.10 12.27 18.42
N VAL A 254 7.62 12.55 19.62
CA VAL A 254 7.60 11.58 20.73
C VAL A 254 6.17 11.14 20.94
N LEU A 255 5.95 9.82 21.00
CA LEU A 255 4.68 9.22 21.37
C LEU A 255 4.69 8.90 22.87
N GLY A 256 3.81 9.51 23.64
CA GLY A 256 3.60 9.19 25.05
C GLY A 256 3.00 7.80 25.24
N ALA A 257 3.19 7.22 26.44
CA ALA A 257 2.56 5.94 26.82
C ALA A 257 1.03 6.02 26.94
N ASP A 258 0.47 7.24 26.97
CA ASP A 258 -0.95 7.56 26.92
C ASP A 258 -1.46 7.85 25.49
N GLY A 259 -0.59 7.75 24.48
CA GLY A 259 -0.92 8.01 23.08
C GLY A 259 -0.82 9.49 22.68
N THR A 260 -0.36 10.37 23.57
CA THR A 260 -0.13 11.80 23.26
C THR A 260 1.07 11.98 22.33
N ILE A 261 1.05 13.03 21.49
CA ILE A 261 2.16 13.36 20.60
C ILE A 261 2.81 14.67 21.08
N SER A 262 4.12 14.63 21.36
CA SER A 262 4.91 15.78 21.80
C SER A 262 6.20 15.95 20.97
N ASP A 263 6.95 17.01 21.24
CA ASP A 263 8.31 17.26 20.72
C ASP A 263 8.42 17.16 19.20
N VAL A 264 7.40 17.70 18.51
CA VAL A 264 7.32 17.65 17.05
C VAL A 264 8.33 18.60 16.44
N THR A 265 9.23 18.06 15.64
CA THR A 265 10.18 18.82 14.81
C THR A 265 10.05 18.39 13.36
N THR A 266 10.26 19.34 12.44
CA THR A 266 10.15 19.09 11.00
C THR A 266 11.37 19.64 10.27
N ASN A 267 11.71 18.98 9.17
CA ASN A 267 12.60 19.53 8.16
C ASN A 267 11.91 19.38 6.80
N PRO A 268 11.74 20.44 5.99
CA PRO A 268 12.02 21.84 6.28
C PRO A 268 11.31 22.38 7.55
N ALA A 269 11.97 23.32 8.25
CA ALA A 269 11.53 23.83 9.55
C ALA A 269 10.33 24.81 9.46
N ASP A 270 10.02 25.29 8.26
CA ASP A 270 8.90 26.19 7.97
C ASP A 270 7.56 25.44 7.74
N ALA A 271 7.55 24.12 7.88
CA ALA A 271 6.33 23.32 7.81
C ALA A 271 5.33 23.74 8.90
N ARG A 272 4.05 23.79 8.54
CA ARG A 272 2.97 24.11 9.48
C ARG A 272 2.57 22.86 10.24
N ILE A 273 2.65 22.91 11.57
CA ILE A 273 2.33 21.81 12.48
C ILE A 273 1.00 22.08 13.16
N LYS A 274 0.12 21.07 13.18
CA LYS A 274 -1.08 21.05 14.00
C LYS A 274 -1.12 19.74 14.78
N THR A 275 -1.10 19.83 16.10
CA THR A 275 -1.31 18.72 17.01
C THR A 275 -2.69 18.83 17.66
N ASP A 276 -3.34 17.69 17.81
CA ASP A 276 -4.60 17.47 18.51
C ASP A 276 -4.51 16.10 19.20
N GLU A 277 -5.37 15.78 20.15
CA GLU A 277 -5.29 14.52 20.91
C GLU A 277 -5.10 13.29 20.00
N GLY A 278 -3.91 12.66 20.08
CA GLY A 278 -3.52 11.51 19.25
C GLY A 278 -3.40 11.79 17.74
N LYS A 279 -3.34 13.05 17.31
CA LYS A 279 -3.25 13.43 15.88
C LYS A 279 -2.16 14.47 15.67
N LEU A 280 -1.33 14.24 14.66
CA LEU A 280 -0.35 15.18 14.15
C LEU A 280 -0.60 15.40 12.66
N GLU A 281 -0.81 16.65 12.26
CA GLU A 281 -0.85 17.07 10.87
C GLU A 281 0.31 18.03 10.59
N VAL A 282 1.14 17.67 9.61
CA VAL A 282 2.22 18.52 9.10
C VAL A 282 1.91 18.88 7.66
N ARG A 283 2.03 20.17 7.34
CA ARG A 283 1.90 20.68 5.97
C ARG A 283 3.17 21.40 5.56
N PHE A 284 3.83 20.89 4.52
CA PHE A 284 5.03 21.50 3.93
C PHE A 284 4.66 22.69 3.03
N ALA A 285 5.63 23.57 2.76
CA ALA A 285 5.42 24.80 2.01
C ALA A 285 4.91 24.56 0.58
N THR A 286 5.41 23.49 -0.05
CA THR A 286 5.03 22.94 -1.36
C THR A 286 3.61 22.34 -1.38
N GLY A 287 2.93 22.26 -0.23
CA GLY A 287 1.51 21.94 -0.12
C GLY A 287 1.20 20.49 0.25
N GLU A 288 2.21 19.62 0.28
CA GLU A 288 2.15 18.25 0.76
C GLU A 288 1.72 18.20 2.22
N ARG A 289 0.98 17.14 2.57
CA ARG A 289 0.43 16.96 3.91
C ARG A 289 0.71 15.56 4.42
N VAL A 290 1.17 15.45 5.64
CA VAL A 290 1.31 14.18 6.37
C VAL A 290 0.40 14.23 7.58
N LYS A 291 -0.43 13.20 7.75
CA LYS A 291 -1.28 13.02 8.93
C LYS A 291 -0.90 11.74 9.65
N ILE A 292 -0.46 11.88 10.89
CA ILE A 292 -0.18 10.77 11.79
C ILE A 292 -1.34 10.70 12.79
N ARG A 293 -1.97 9.55 12.91
CA ARG A 293 -3.05 9.29 13.85
C ARG A 293 -2.68 8.11 14.72
N VAL A 294 -2.76 8.32 16.02
CA VAL A 294 -2.65 7.30 17.06
C VAL A 294 -4.07 6.97 17.49
N SER A 295 -4.42 5.69 17.54
CA SER A 295 -5.72 5.22 18.02
C SER A 295 -5.49 4.14 19.04
N ALA A 296 -6.16 4.23 20.19
CA ALA A 296 -6.11 3.17 21.20
C ALA A 296 -6.94 1.97 20.73
N GLU A 297 -6.37 0.78 20.81
CA GLU A 297 -7.00 -0.48 20.41
C GLU A 297 -6.62 -1.56 21.43
N GLY A 298 -7.59 -1.99 22.23
CA GLY A 298 -7.34 -2.91 23.34
C GLY A 298 -6.34 -2.34 24.36
N ALA A 299 -5.25 -3.08 24.61
CA ALA A 299 -4.18 -2.70 25.53
C ALA A 299 -3.03 -1.92 24.87
N GLY A 300 -3.18 -1.48 23.62
CA GLY A 300 -2.11 -0.82 22.86
C GLY A 300 -2.59 0.32 21.96
N PHE A 301 -1.67 0.84 21.15
CA PHE A 301 -1.96 1.88 20.15
C PHE A 301 -1.66 1.42 18.74
N THR A 302 -2.51 1.82 17.80
CA THR A 302 -2.29 1.70 16.36
C THR A 302 -1.88 3.06 15.81
N ILE A 303 -0.75 3.12 15.10
CA ILE A 303 -0.27 4.33 14.41
C ILE A 303 -0.64 4.21 12.92
N SER A 304 -1.41 5.17 12.41
CA SER A 304 -1.72 5.30 10.99
C SER A 304 -1.07 6.56 10.44
N VAL A 305 -0.24 6.40 9.42
CA VAL A 305 0.32 7.51 8.64
C VAL A 305 -0.46 7.63 7.33
N LYS A 306 -0.96 8.83 7.04
CA LYS A 306 -1.63 9.17 5.78
C LYS A 306 -0.87 10.31 5.11
N GLU A 307 -0.19 9.97 4.02
CA GLU A 307 0.52 10.91 3.18
C GLU A 307 -0.40 11.43 2.08
N LYS A 308 -0.29 12.73 1.81
CA LYS A 308 -0.86 13.43 0.66
C LYS A 308 0.25 14.24 0.03
N ILE A 309 1.20 13.54 -0.57
CA ILE A 309 2.24 14.10 -1.43
C ILE A 309 1.71 13.92 -2.85
N ARG A 310 1.22 15.02 -3.45
CA ARG A 310 0.69 15.01 -4.82
C ARG A 310 1.51 16.01 -5.63
N CYS A 311 2.45 15.50 -6.40
CA CYS A 311 3.27 16.30 -7.29
C CYS A 311 2.43 16.57 -8.54
N ARG A 312 1.73 17.70 -8.55
CA ARG A 312 0.78 18.08 -9.62
C ARG A 312 1.47 18.24 -10.97
N ASP A 313 2.75 18.62 -10.92
CA ASP A 313 3.58 18.87 -12.09
C ASP A 313 4.62 17.75 -12.27
N ALA A 314 4.35 16.55 -11.74
CA ALA A 314 5.19 15.39 -12.05
C ALA A 314 5.05 15.05 -13.53
N GLU A 315 6.19 14.87 -14.20
CA GLU A 315 6.24 14.42 -15.59
C GLU A 315 5.63 13.02 -15.71
N ASP A 316 5.05 12.75 -16.87
CA ASP A 316 4.57 11.41 -17.18
C ASP A 316 5.73 10.41 -17.17
N PRO A 317 5.51 9.19 -16.66
CA PRO A 317 6.56 8.20 -16.55
C PRO A 317 7.06 7.76 -17.91
N THR A 318 8.33 7.39 -17.97
CA THR A 318 8.88 6.67 -19.12
C THR A 318 8.60 5.17 -19.04
N VAL A 319 8.55 4.53 -20.20
CA VAL A 319 8.56 3.05 -20.33
C VAL A 319 9.81 2.67 -21.09
N ASN A 320 10.65 1.82 -20.49
CA ASN A 320 11.99 1.48 -21.02
C ASN A 320 12.85 2.72 -21.33
N GLY A 321 12.75 3.76 -20.50
CA GLY A 321 13.47 5.01 -20.68
C GLY A 321 13.03 5.85 -21.89
N GLN A 322 11.92 5.51 -22.56
CA GLN A 322 11.30 6.33 -23.59
C GLN A 322 9.99 6.96 -23.07
N PRO A 323 9.64 8.18 -23.49
CA PRO A 323 8.29 8.69 -23.28
C PRO A 323 7.27 7.68 -23.81
N ALA A 324 6.20 7.44 -23.05
CA ALA A 324 5.14 6.57 -23.51
C ALA A 324 4.43 7.20 -24.71
N ASP A 325 4.36 6.45 -25.80
CA ASP A 325 3.48 6.74 -26.92
C ASP A 325 2.12 6.13 -26.57
N VAL A 326 1.23 6.94 -26.01
CA VAL A 326 -0.09 6.48 -25.58
C VAL A 326 -1.02 6.65 -26.76
N SER A 327 -1.64 5.56 -27.22
CA SER A 327 -2.68 5.63 -28.24
C SER A 327 -3.85 6.46 -27.69
N ASP A 328 -4.21 7.56 -28.35
CA ASP A 328 -5.32 8.48 -27.99
C ASP A 328 -6.71 7.85 -28.21
N ASP A 329 -6.86 6.54 -27.98
CA ASP A 329 -8.15 5.88 -28.04
C ASP A 329 -8.91 6.21 -26.74
N ASP A 330 -9.64 7.33 -26.80
CA ASP A 330 -10.43 7.98 -25.74
C ASP A 330 -11.58 7.12 -25.13
N ASP A 331 -11.61 5.80 -25.36
CA ASP A 331 -12.67 4.88 -24.94
C ASP A 331 -12.38 4.16 -23.60
N ASP A 332 -11.69 4.84 -22.68
CA ASP A 332 -11.44 4.32 -21.33
C ASP A 332 -12.65 4.62 -20.43
N ASP A 333 -13.65 3.73 -20.46
CA ASP A 333 -14.60 3.58 -19.36
C ASP A 333 -13.80 3.30 -18.08
N ASP A 334 -13.77 4.28 -17.18
CA ASP A 334 -13.27 4.12 -15.81
C ASP A 334 -14.24 3.19 -15.05
N ASP A 335 -14.19 1.88 -15.33
CA ASP A 335 -14.75 0.83 -14.48
C ASP A 335 -13.93 0.76 -13.18
N ASP A 336 -14.15 1.76 -12.34
CA ASP A 336 -13.77 1.74 -10.94
C ASP A 336 -14.59 0.63 -10.25
N ASP A 337 -13.95 -0.52 -10.08
CA ASP A 337 -14.19 -1.54 -9.06
C ASP A 337 -15.19 -1.08 -7.97
N HIS A 338 -16.43 -1.57 -8.04
CA HIS A 338 -17.49 -1.39 -7.04
C HIS A 338 -17.14 -2.12 -5.72
N ASP A 339 -16.24 -1.55 -4.93
CA ASP A 339 -15.99 -1.97 -3.55
C ASP A 339 -16.59 -0.94 -2.57
N GLY A 340 -17.84 -1.14 -2.11
CA GLY A 340 -18.33 -0.37 -0.96
C GLY A 340 -19.82 -0.39 -0.63
N ASP A 341 -20.25 -1.45 0.07
CA ASP A 341 -21.21 -1.44 1.19
C ASP A 341 -21.90 -0.10 1.54
N HIS A 342 -23.21 -0.01 1.23
CA HIS A 342 -24.11 0.93 1.88
C HIS A 342 -25.29 0.20 2.55
N HIS A 343 -25.00 -0.45 3.68
CA HIS A 343 -26.02 -0.73 4.69
C HIS A 343 -25.94 0.29 5.85
N ARG A 344 -26.98 1.13 5.95
CA ARG A 344 -27.58 1.79 7.13
C ARG A 344 -28.63 2.77 6.55
N GLY A 345 -29.90 2.44 6.45
CA GLY A 345 -30.80 2.11 7.56
C GLY A 345 -31.36 3.40 8.16
N GLY A 346 -32.63 3.70 7.90
CA GLY A 346 -33.34 4.85 8.46
C GLY A 346 -34.67 5.09 7.74
N ASP A 347 -35.75 4.80 8.45
CA ASP A 347 -37.13 4.70 8.00
C ASP A 347 -37.81 6.03 7.62
N ASP A 348 -39.07 5.89 7.17
CA ASP A 348 -40.16 6.87 7.26
C ASP A 348 -40.18 8.02 6.23
N ASP A 349 -41.00 7.90 5.18
CA ASP A 349 -42.40 8.31 5.25
C ASP A 349 -43.04 8.39 3.84
N GLY A 350 -44.21 7.78 3.72
CA GLY A 350 -45.04 7.84 2.52
C GLY A 350 -45.58 9.24 2.24
N GLY A 351 -45.81 9.52 0.95
CA GLY A 351 -46.44 10.77 0.53
C GLY A 351 -46.78 10.78 -0.95
N ARG A 352 -47.86 10.09 -1.31
CA ARG A 352 -48.58 10.28 -2.58
C ARG A 352 -48.90 11.77 -2.77
N HIS A 353 -48.72 12.29 -3.98
CA HIS A 353 -49.49 13.34 -4.71
C HIS A 353 -48.59 13.71 -5.92
N GLY A 354 -48.91 13.50 -7.21
CA GLY A 354 -50.20 13.54 -7.87
C GLY A 354 -50.57 14.99 -8.18
N GLY A 355 -50.29 15.47 -9.40
CA GLY A 355 -50.80 16.75 -9.89
C GLY A 355 -49.97 17.44 -10.96
N ASP A 356 -50.15 17.03 -12.21
CA ASP A 356 -50.12 17.95 -13.36
C ASP A 356 -51.03 19.16 -13.07
N ASP A 357 -50.62 20.38 -13.40
CA ASP A 357 -51.15 21.06 -14.60
C ASP A 357 -50.72 22.52 -14.72
N LYS A 358 -50.57 22.88 -15.98
CA LYS A 358 -50.32 24.18 -16.59
C LYS A 358 -51.24 25.28 -16.07
N LYS A 359 -50.71 26.50 -16.01
CA LYS A 359 -51.39 27.69 -16.55
C LYS A 359 -50.43 28.87 -16.70
N SER A 360 -50.07 29.16 -17.94
CA SER A 360 -49.86 30.51 -18.45
C SER A 360 -50.57 30.60 -19.80
N ASP A 361 -51.32 31.69 -19.93
CA ASP A 361 -51.87 32.31 -21.14
C ASP A 361 -53.33 31.96 -21.55
N ASP A 362 -54.13 33.03 -21.50
CA ASP A 362 -55.54 33.31 -21.86
C ASP A 362 -56.70 32.73 -21.01
#